data_AF-A0A934AG57-F1
#
_entry.id   AF-A0A934AG57-F1
#
_cell.length_a   1.000
_cell.length_b   1.000
_cell.length_c   1.000
_cell.angle_alpha   90.00
_cell.angle_beta   90.00
_cell.angle_gamma   90.00
#
_symmetry.space_group_name_H-M   'P 1'
#
loop_
_entity.id
_entity.type
_entity.pdbx_description
1 polymer ?
#
loop_
_entity_poly.entity_id
_entity_poly.type
_entity_poly.pdbx_seq_one_letter_code
_entity_poly.pdbx_strand_id
1 'polypeptide(L)' 'IEHKNARPPKTHRIEDLFAEAGLDLAEIDSPPVVEFSRAYIRVRYPDLNKQYFRTKDRAEPLIQMGRKVYLWVQKKFKNL' A
#
# COMPACT_ATOMS: atom_id res chain seq x y z
N ILE A 1 14.67 10.17 -0.28
CA ILE A 1 14.12 9.42 -1.44
C ILE A 1 15.25 9.30 -2.43
N GLU A 2 15.66 8.07 -2.75
CA GLU A 2 16.75 7.83 -3.67
C GLU A 2 16.19 7.58 -5.07
N HIS A 3 16.39 8.52 -6.00
CA HIS A 3 15.96 8.36 -7.39
C HIS A 3 16.95 7.47 -8.13
N LYS A 4 16.72 6.16 -8.04
CA LYS A 4 17.41 5.20 -8.88
C LYS A 4 16.75 5.28 -10.25
N ASN A 5 17.50 5.63 -11.29
CA ASN A 5 17.08 5.50 -12.70
C ASN A 5 16.98 4.02 -13.12
N ALA A 6 16.41 3.20 -12.25
CA ALA A 6 16.23 1.78 -12.37
C ALA A 6 14.73 1.50 -12.43
N ARG A 7 14.35 0.48 -13.20
CA ARG A 7 12.96 0.03 -13.21
C ARG A 7 12.64 -0.61 -11.87
N PRO A 8 11.51 -0.27 -11.23
CA PRO A 8 11.10 -0.95 -10.00
C PRO A 8 10.88 -2.45 -10.28
N PRO A 9 11.11 -3.31 -9.27
CA PRO A 9 10.90 -4.74 -9.40
C PRO A 9 9.43 -5.04 -9.71
N LYS A 10 9.20 -6.08 -10.50
CA LYS A 10 7.86 -6.58 -10.79
C LYS A 10 7.33 -7.38 -9.59
N THR A 11 6.87 -6.67 -8.56
CA THR A 11 6.32 -7.27 -7.34
C THR A 11 4.95 -6.69 -6.99
N HIS A 12 4.15 -7.49 -6.29
CA HIS A 12 2.90 -7.04 -5.64
C HIS A 12 3.10 -6.76 -4.15
N ARG A 13 4.33 -6.89 -3.65
CA ARG A 13 4.71 -6.61 -2.26
C ARG A 13 5.01 -5.13 -2.12
N ILE A 14 4.08 -4.42 -1.51
CA ILE A 14 4.13 -2.97 -1.36
C ILE A 14 5.23 -2.62 -0.37
N GLU A 15 5.39 -3.38 0.71
CA GLU A 15 6.45 -3.20 1.69
C GLU A 15 7.86 -3.23 1.08
N ASP A 16 8.08 -4.07 0.07
CA ASP A 16 9.37 -4.15 -0.63
C ASP A 16 9.63 -2.87 -1.45
N LEU A 17 8.59 -2.32 -2.09
CA LEU A 17 8.69 -1.06 -2.85
C LEU A 17 8.95 0.15 -1.94
N PHE A 18 8.35 0.18 -0.75
CA PHE A 18 8.63 1.22 0.25
C PHE A 18 10.08 1.15 0.74
N ALA A 19 10.57 -0.05 1.03
CA ALA A 19 11.94 -0.28 1.46
C ALA A 19 12.95 0.15 0.38
N GLU A 20 12.72 -0.23 -0.88
CA GLU A 20 13.60 0.12 -2.01
C GLU A 20 13.64 1.63 -2.29
N ALA A 21 12.49 2.30 -2.19
CA ALA A 21 12.39 3.75 -2.39
C ALA A 21 12.95 4.58 -1.20
N GLY A 22 13.33 3.90 -0.10
CA GLY A 22 13.78 4.55 1.13
C GLY A 22 12.69 5.44 1.74
N LEU A 23 11.44 4.98 1.70
CA LEU A 23 10.29 5.68 2.25
C LEU A 23 10.08 5.29 3.72
N ASP A 24 10.23 6.26 4.62
CA ASP A 24 10.00 6.04 6.05
C ASP A 24 8.51 6.20 6.41
N LEU A 25 7.86 5.07 6.69
CA LEU A 25 6.45 5.02 7.08
C LEU A 25 6.20 5.57 8.50
N ALA A 26 7.24 5.75 9.32
CA ALA A 26 7.10 6.37 10.64
C ALA A 26 6.56 7.80 10.55
N GLU A 27 6.80 8.50 9.44
CA GLU A 27 6.26 9.85 9.18
C GLU A 27 4.72 9.90 9.13
N ILE A 28 4.05 8.75 8.96
CA ILE A 28 2.60 8.64 8.89
C ILE A 28 2.05 7.61 9.88
N ASP A 29 2.66 7.49 11.05
CA ASP A 29 2.26 6.58 12.13
C ASP A 29 2.38 5.09 11.77
N SER A 30 3.36 4.73 10.93
CA SER A 30 3.71 3.34 10.59
C SER A 30 2.51 2.47 10.19
N PRO A 31 1.71 2.87 9.19
CA PRO A 31 0.55 2.09 8.76
C PRO A 31 1.00 0.70 8.27
N PRO A 32 0.23 -0.36 8.52
CA PRO A 32 0.60 -1.72 8.14
C PRO A 32 0.39 -1.95 6.63
N VAL A 33 1.27 -1.38 5.79
CA VAL A 33 1.16 -1.42 4.32
C VAL A 33 1.18 -2.83 3.73
N VAL A 34 1.66 -3.83 4.49
CA VAL A 34 1.59 -5.26 4.13
C VAL A 34 0.14 -5.72 3.88
N GLU A 35 -0.84 -5.07 4.51
CA GLU A 35 -2.25 -5.38 4.27
C GLU A 35 -2.70 -5.06 2.84
N PHE A 36 -2.06 -4.12 2.12
CA PHE A 36 -2.34 -3.90 0.71
C PHE A 36 -1.93 -5.10 -0.16
N SER A 37 -0.77 -5.68 0.11
CA SER A 37 -0.30 -6.87 -0.59
C SER A 37 -1.14 -8.09 -0.28
N ARG A 38 -1.59 -8.24 0.96
CA ARG A 38 -2.57 -9.28 1.34
C ARG A 38 -3.92 -9.06 0.66
N ALA A 39 -4.40 -7.81 0.61
CA ALA A 39 -5.65 -7.46 -0.04
C ALA A 39 -5.61 -7.75 -1.55
N TYR A 40 -4.49 -7.52 -2.23
CA TYR A 40 -4.31 -7.87 -3.64
C TYR A 40 -4.59 -9.36 -3.91
N ILE A 41 -4.22 -10.25 -2.99
CA ILE A 41 -4.56 -11.68 -3.07
C ILE A 41 -6.04 -11.89 -2.73
N ARG A 42 -6.49 -11.39 -1.58
CA ARG A 42 -7.83 -11.64 -1.02
C ARG A 42 -8.97 -11.16 -1.94
N VAL A 43 -8.77 -10.10 -2.71
CA VAL A 43 -9.81 -9.59 -3.62
C VAL A 43 -10.03 -10.53 -4.82
N ARG A 44 -8.99 -11.23 -5.27
CA ARG A 44 -9.02 -12.07 -6.48
C ARG A 44 -9.65 -13.44 -6.28
N TYR A 45 -9.57 -13.99 -5.07
CA TYR A 45 -10.13 -15.31 -4.75
C TYR A 45 -11.51 -15.16 -4.10
N PRO A 46 -12.59 -15.73 -4.67
CA PRO A 46 -13.96 -15.47 -4.23
C PRO A 46 -14.24 -15.84 -2.76
N ASP A 47 -13.65 -16.92 -2.27
CA ASP A 47 -13.72 -17.39 -0.90
C ASP A 47 -13.10 -16.39 0.07
N LEU A 48 -11.86 -15.94 -0.22
CA LEU A 48 -11.19 -14.91 0.57
C LEU A 48 -11.92 -13.57 0.47
N ASN A 49 -12.40 -13.20 -0.70
CA ASN A 49 -13.14 -11.94 -0.88
C ASN A 49 -14.39 -11.93 0.01
N LYS A 50 -15.18 -13.01 0.00
CA LYS A 50 -16.35 -13.17 0.87
C LYS A 50 -16.00 -13.21 2.36
N GLN A 51 -14.82 -13.71 2.73
CA GLN A 51 -14.38 -13.73 4.13
C GLN A 51 -13.96 -12.34 4.62
N TYR A 52 -13.14 -11.63 3.84
CA TYR A 52 -12.46 -10.41 4.28
C TYR A 52 -13.18 -9.12 3.88
N PHE A 53 -13.95 -9.11 2.78
CA PHE A 53 -14.54 -7.91 2.19
C PHE A 53 -16.06 -8.01 1.97
N ARG A 54 -16.75 -8.85 2.75
CA ARG A 54 -18.21 -9.05 2.65
C ARG A 54 -19.04 -7.78 2.80
N THR A 55 -18.58 -6.85 3.64
CA THR A 55 -19.28 -5.62 3.97
C THR A 55 -18.36 -4.42 3.77
N LYS A 56 -18.97 -3.25 3.50
CA LYS A 56 -18.24 -1.99 3.34
C LYS A 56 -17.36 -1.70 4.56
N ASP A 57 -17.89 -1.88 5.77
CA ASP A 57 -17.18 -1.59 7.02
C ASP A 57 -15.90 -2.41 7.19
N ARG A 58 -15.82 -3.61 6.59
CA ARG A 58 -14.58 -4.40 6.60
C ARG A 58 -13.55 -3.92 5.59
N ALA A 59 -13.98 -3.33 4.47
CA ALA A 59 -13.09 -2.76 3.46
C ALA A 59 -12.64 -1.34 3.82
N GLU A 60 -13.45 -0.59 4.56
CA GLU A 60 -13.24 0.83 4.88
C GLU A 60 -11.86 1.11 5.52
N PRO A 61 -11.36 0.33 6.50
CA PRO A 61 -10.04 0.59 7.08
C PRO A 61 -8.90 0.52 6.05
N LEU A 62 -8.98 -0.42 5.11
CA LEU A 62 -8.01 -0.58 4.04
C LEU A 62 -8.06 0.62 3.08
N ILE A 63 -9.26 1.09 2.74
CA ILE A 63 -9.47 2.26 1.87
C ILE A 63 -8.91 3.52 2.52
N GLN A 64 -9.20 3.75 3.81
CA GLN A 64 -8.71 4.93 4.53
C GLN A 64 -7.18 4.93 4.68
N MET A 65 -6.59 3.76 4.97
CA MET A 65 -5.15 3.59 4.95
C MET A 65 -4.58 3.87 3.55
N GLY A 66 -5.22 3.37 2.49
CA GLY A 66 -4.84 3.60 1.10
C GLY A 66 -4.82 5.09 0.76
N ARG A 67 -5.86 5.82 1.16
CA ARG A 67 -5.95 7.28 0.99
C ARG A 67 -4.83 8.01 1.72
N LYS A 68 -4.57 7.67 3.00
CA LYS A 68 -3.50 8.29 3.81
C LYS A 68 -2.14 8.12 3.14
N VAL A 69 -1.82 6.87 2.77
CA VAL A 69 -0.55 6.52 2.15
C VAL A 69 -0.40 7.17 0.77
N TYR A 70 -1.43 7.09 -0.09
CA TYR A 70 -1.41 7.71 -1.41
C TYR A 70 -1.14 9.21 -1.35
N LEU A 71 -1.88 9.95 -0.50
CA LEU A 71 -1.70 11.39 -0.38
C LEU A 71 -0.33 11.76 0.17
N TRP A 72 0.23 10.96 1.08
CA TRP A 72 1.58 11.17 1.60
C TRP A 72 2.64 10.93 0.52
N VAL A 73 2.58 9.81 -0.20
CA VAL A 73 3.46 9.53 -1.34
C VAL A 73 3.32 10.65 -2.37
N GLN A 74 2.11 11.00 -2.78
CA GLN A 74 1.89 12.06 -3.75
C GLN A 74 2.56 13.36 -3.31
N LYS A 75 2.43 13.78 -2.05
CA LYS A 75 3.10 14.99 -1.52
C LYS A 75 4.62 14.89 -1.59
N LYS A 76 5.19 13.74 -1.23
CA LYS A 76 6.64 13.48 -1.28
C LYS A 76 7.20 13.63 -2.70
N PHE A 77 6.40 13.31 -3.72
CA PHE A 77 6.81 13.36 -5.12
C PHE A 77 6.22 14.54 -5.93
N LYS A 78 5.40 15.42 -5.35
CA LYS A 78 4.69 16.50 -6.08
C LYS A 78 5.58 17.68 -6.50
N ASN A 79 6.75 17.82 -5.89
CA ASN A 79 7.70 18.91 -6.16
C ASN A 79 9.01 18.39 -6.80
N LEU A 80 8.89 17.34 -7.60
CA LEU A 80 9.94 16.86 -8.48
C LEU A 80 9.67 17.32 -9.92
#